data_AF-A0A4D7AUP2-F1
#
_entry.id   AF-A0A4D7AUP2-F1
#
_cell.length_a   1.000
_cell.length_b   1.000
_cell.length_c   1.000
_cell.angle_alpha   90.00
_cell.angle_beta   90.00
_cell.angle_gamma   90.00
#
_symmetry.space_group_name_H-M   'P 1'
#
loop_
_entity.id
_entity.type
_entity.pdbx_description
1 polymer ?
#
loop_
_entity_poly.entity_id
_entity_poly.type
_entity_poly.pdbx_seq_one_letter_code
_entity_poly.pdbx_strand_id
1 'polypeptide(L)'
;MSYTTVYRFQDLNGYESVISKANSDMTYEGFGRILLNPGQTLEYKVTGEEQAIVLQQGDMTCWVEYEGVTVVDGAKGQRGNVYDDLPTALYVPPKATVKLYSEKGMEARVFTAYCEEGNAPYFCPPENIEEGEPGEYIYKRKYRFIFGQPGKHNDHITKLLIVGETVSVPGGWIGFPAHRHDYERPGKECVLDEIFSFQMTSTEDGPGRGGVMQHGYDLTDENKKIWDEVNVIEENNTAVALPTGYHTTVALPGTRAYLLWGLAGDTKKYKVQFDERYSWLEGCLY
;
A
#
# COMPACT_ATOMS: atom_id res chain seq x y z
N MET A 1 -12.79 -0.14 22.39
CA MET A 1 -11.72 -0.68 21.54
C MET A 1 -11.79 0.08 20.24
N SER A 2 -10.64 0.49 19.70
CA SER A 2 -10.55 1.11 18.37
C SER A 2 -10.59 -0.02 17.34
N TYR A 3 -11.36 0.12 16.26
CA TYR A 3 -11.40 -0.86 15.16
C TYR A 3 -10.37 -0.54 14.07
N THR A 4 -10.00 0.73 13.99
CA THR A 4 -8.91 1.22 13.15
C THR A 4 -7.80 1.79 14.01
N THR A 5 -6.54 1.64 13.60
CA THR A 5 -5.38 2.18 14.33
C THR A 5 -4.46 2.93 13.38
N VAL A 6 -4.17 4.20 13.71
CA VAL A 6 -3.20 5.03 13.01
C VAL A 6 -1.82 4.86 13.64
N TYR A 7 -0.85 4.40 12.86
CA TYR A 7 0.55 4.25 13.22
C TYR A 7 1.35 5.39 12.62
N ARG A 8 2.17 6.05 13.45
CA ARG A 8 3.08 7.13 13.03
C ARG A 8 4.50 6.61 12.96
N PHE A 9 5.22 7.00 11.92
CA PHE A 9 6.62 6.66 11.75
C PHE A 9 7.45 7.47 12.75
N GLN A 10 8.54 6.87 13.22
CA GLN A 10 9.52 7.48 14.12
C GLN A 10 10.65 8.17 13.37
N ASP A 11 10.61 8.13 12.03
CA ASP A 11 11.60 8.71 11.14
C ASP A 11 13.02 8.16 11.36
N LEU A 12 13.12 6.89 11.73
CA LEU A 12 14.40 6.22 11.94
C LEU A 12 15.11 6.00 10.60
N ASN A 13 16.44 6.20 10.61
CA ASN A 13 17.28 5.87 9.46
C ASN A 13 17.48 4.35 9.35
N GLY A 14 17.48 3.82 8.13
CA GLY A 14 17.49 2.39 7.85
C GLY A 14 16.07 1.85 7.70
N TYR A 15 15.88 0.58 8.09
CA TYR A 15 14.57 -0.07 8.10
C TYR A 15 13.85 0.15 9.45
N GLU A 16 12.63 0.66 9.39
CA GLU A 16 11.73 0.84 10.51
C GLU A 16 10.51 -0.07 10.36
N SER A 17 10.28 -0.97 11.33
CA SER A 17 9.04 -1.76 11.40
C SER A 17 7.95 -0.93 12.07
N VAL A 18 6.89 -0.58 11.35
CA VAL A 18 5.82 0.32 11.81
C VAL A 18 4.61 -0.48 12.28
N ILE A 19 4.14 -1.44 11.47
CA ILE A 19 3.01 -2.33 11.77
C ILE A 19 3.51 -3.77 11.70
N SER A 20 3.21 -4.56 12.73
CA SER A 20 3.65 -5.94 12.87
C SER A 20 2.65 -6.75 13.69
N LYS A 21 2.78 -8.07 13.67
CA LYS A 21 2.09 -8.99 14.60
C LYS A 21 2.25 -8.64 16.09
N ALA A 22 3.33 -7.95 16.46
CA ALA A 22 3.60 -7.62 17.86
C ALA A 22 2.85 -6.39 18.37
N ASN A 23 2.34 -5.53 17.46
CA ASN A 23 1.74 -4.24 17.81
C ASN A 23 0.43 -3.93 17.08
N SER A 24 -0.15 -4.91 16.38
CA SER A 24 -1.39 -4.76 15.62
C SER A 24 -2.18 -6.06 15.62
N ASP A 25 -3.46 -5.97 15.23
CA ASP A 25 -4.35 -7.12 15.05
C ASP A 25 -4.23 -7.74 13.64
N MET A 26 -3.24 -7.32 12.85
CA MET A 26 -2.98 -7.85 11.51
C MET A 26 -2.46 -9.30 11.59
N THR A 27 -3.06 -10.18 10.81
CA THR A 27 -2.76 -11.61 10.80
C THR A 27 -1.72 -11.99 9.75
N TYR A 28 -1.83 -11.40 8.56
CA TYR A 28 -1.11 -11.76 7.34
C TYR A 28 -0.10 -10.70 6.94
N GLU A 29 -0.38 -9.44 7.22
CA GLU A 29 0.40 -8.31 6.69
C GLU A 29 1.17 -7.53 7.78
N GLY A 30 2.30 -6.97 7.39
CA GLY A 30 3.05 -5.96 8.13
C GLY A 30 3.40 -4.76 7.26
N PHE A 31 3.86 -3.70 7.89
CA PHE A 31 4.28 -2.48 7.20
C PHE A 31 5.53 -1.89 7.82
N GLY A 32 6.43 -1.45 6.95
CA GLY A 32 7.67 -0.78 7.32
C GLY A 32 7.99 0.40 6.43
N ARG A 33 9.06 1.09 6.81
CA ARG A 33 9.62 2.22 6.08
C ARG A 33 11.12 2.05 5.96
N ILE A 34 11.68 2.46 4.84
CA ILE A 34 13.12 2.58 4.65
C ILE A 34 13.44 4.04 4.40
N LEU A 35 14.31 4.62 5.23
CA LEU A 35 14.87 5.95 5.04
C LEU A 35 16.38 5.85 4.95
N LEU A 36 16.98 6.33 3.85
CA LEU A 36 18.43 6.43 3.71
C LEU A 36 18.82 7.87 3.43
N ASN A 37 19.82 8.36 4.15
CA ASN A 37 20.46 9.63 3.81
C ASN A 37 21.36 9.48 2.55
N PRO A 38 21.73 10.58 1.89
CA PRO A 38 22.64 10.55 0.75
C PRO A 38 23.92 9.76 1.01
N GLY A 39 24.27 8.87 0.08
CA GLY A 39 25.46 8.03 0.14
C GLY A 39 25.36 6.81 1.07
N GLN A 40 24.20 6.56 1.69
CA GLN A 40 24.04 5.43 2.61
C GLN A 40 23.66 4.14 1.89
N THR A 41 24.00 3.03 2.56
CA THR A 41 23.65 1.67 2.16
C THR A 41 22.92 0.99 3.31
N LEU A 42 21.91 0.20 2.99
CA LEU A 42 21.23 -0.71 3.90
C LEU A 42 21.32 -2.12 3.30
N GLU A 43 21.78 -3.08 4.10
CA GLU A 43 21.88 -4.48 3.70
C GLU A 43 21.29 -5.36 4.81
N TYR A 44 20.37 -6.25 4.44
CA TYR A 44 19.72 -7.15 5.38
C TYR A 44 19.22 -8.41 4.68
N LYS A 45 18.99 -9.45 5.49
CA LYS A 45 18.36 -10.68 5.05
C LYS A 45 16.89 -10.67 5.43
N VAL A 46 16.03 -10.99 4.48
CA VAL A 46 14.59 -11.12 4.71
C VAL A 46 14.29 -12.51 5.32
N THR A 47 13.53 -12.57 6.40
CA THR A 47 13.16 -13.85 7.05
C THR A 47 11.72 -13.82 7.56
N GLY A 48 10.98 -14.90 7.32
CA GLY A 48 9.60 -15.08 7.82
C GLY A 48 8.53 -14.24 7.11
N GLU A 49 8.90 -13.54 6.05
CA GLU A 49 8.00 -12.71 5.24
C GLU A 49 8.53 -12.49 3.82
N GLU A 50 7.64 -12.21 2.88
CA GLU A 50 8.00 -11.54 1.62
C GLU A 50 7.80 -10.03 1.76
N GLN A 51 8.51 -9.24 0.96
CA GLN A 51 8.49 -7.79 1.00
C GLN A 51 8.23 -7.18 -0.39
N ALA A 52 7.40 -6.15 -0.42
CA ALA A 52 7.25 -5.23 -1.55
C ALA A 52 7.75 -3.84 -1.12
N ILE A 53 8.93 -3.46 -1.60
CA ILE A 53 9.57 -2.17 -1.29
C ILE A 53 9.22 -1.19 -2.41
N VAL A 54 8.45 -0.14 -2.10
CA VAL A 54 7.96 0.85 -3.07
C VAL A 54 8.61 2.20 -2.80
N LEU A 55 9.42 2.67 -3.74
CA LEU A 55 10.09 3.97 -3.65
C LEU A 55 9.04 5.09 -3.66
N GLN A 56 9.12 5.96 -2.65
CA GLN A 56 8.22 7.10 -2.49
C GLN A 56 8.87 8.38 -3.01
N GLN A 57 10.15 8.57 -2.72
CA GLN A 57 10.93 9.71 -3.17
C GLN A 57 12.44 9.37 -3.17
N GLY A 58 13.19 10.03 -4.05
CA GLY A 58 14.65 9.93 -4.11
C GLY A 58 15.11 8.92 -5.16
N ASP A 59 16.25 8.27 -4.90
CA ASP A 59 16.83 7.25 -5.78
C ASP A 59 17.26 6.01 -5.01
N MET A 60 17.14 4.85 -5.64
CA MET A 60 17.66 3.59 -5.12
C MET A 60 18.42 2.83 -6.20
N THR A 61 19.56 2.27 -5.81
CA THR A 61 20.22 1.17 -6.51
C THR A 61 20.10 -0.08 -5.65
N CYS A 62 19.62 -1.18 -6.22
CA CYS A 62 19.37 -2.41 -5.48
C CYS A 62 20.10 -3.63 -6.05
N TRP A 63 20.47 -4.52 -5.12
CA TRP A 63 20.98 -5.86 -5.40
C TRP A 63 20.20 -6.87 -4.55
N VAL A 64 19.89 -8.02 -5.12
CA VAL A 64 19.26 -9.11 -4.39
C VAL A 64 19.95 -10.43 -4.70
N GLU A 65 20.47 -11.07 -3.67
CA GLU A 65 20.92 -12.45 -3.69
C GLU A 65 19.80 -13.37 -3.21
N TYR A 66 19.54 -14.43 -3.96
CA TYR A 66 18.52 -15.42 -3.64
C TYR A 66 18.98 -16.79 -4.13
N GLU A 67 18.81 -17.81 -3.28
CA GLU A 67 19.26 -19.19 -3.59
C GLU A 67 20.73 -19.32 -4.02
N GLY A 68 21.60 -18.45 -3.49
CA GLY A 68 23.05 -18.48 -3.76
C GLY A 68 23.46 -17.84 -5.09
N VAL A 69 22.55 -17.16 -5.78
CA VAL A 69 22.83 -16.38 -7.00
C VAL A 69 22.35 -14.94 -6.87
N THR A 70 23.01 -14.02 -7.57
CA THR A 70 22.55 -12.64 -7.71
C THR A 70 21.43 -12.59 -8.76
N VAL A 71 20.21 -12.27 -8.35
CA VAL A 71 19.02 -12.19 -9.22
C VAL A 71 18.78 -10.77 -9.71
N VAL A 72 18.94 -9.78 -8.82
CA VAL A 72 18.92 -8.36 -9.17
C VAL A 72 20.33 -7.83 -8.96
N ASP A 73 20.93 -7.26 -10.01
CA ASP A 73 22.31 -6.79 -10.00
C ASP A 73 22.39 -5.31 -10.39
N GLY A 74 22.42 -4.43 -9.39
CA GLY A 74 22.63 -2.99 -9.57
C GLY A 74 21.51 -2.29 -10.31
N ALA A 75 20.27 -2.77 -10.20
CA ALA A 75 19.12 -2.14 -10.81
C ALA A 75 18.87 -0.76 -10.16
N LYS A 76 18.55 0.24 -10.97
CA LYS A 76 18.43 1.64 -10.55
C LYS A 76 17.04 2.16 -10.82
N GLY A 77 16.47 2.86 -9.87
CA GLY A 77 15.25 3.63 -10.06
C GLY A 77 15.24 4.90 -9.24
N GLN A 78 14.33 5.79 -9.59
CA GLN A 78 14.16 7.07 -8.94
C GLN A 78 12.70 7.47 -8.97
N ARG A 79 12.31 8.32 -8.04
CA ARG A 79 10.98 8.90 -8.00
C ARG A 79 11.06 10.33 -7.48
N GLY A 80 10.56 11.29 -8.25
CA GLY A 80 10.51 12.69 -7.85
C GLY A 80 9.39 12.91 -6.85
N ASN A 81 8.18 12.46 -7.18
CA ASN A 81 7.02 12.49 -6.29
C ASN A 81 6.00 11.37 -6.58
N VAL A 82 5.16 11.07 -5.59
CA VAL A 82 4.17 9.99 -5.69
C VAL A 82 2.93 10.33 -6.51
N TYR A 83 2.63 11.62 -6.68
CA TYR A 83 1.38 12.08 -7.28
C TYR A 83 1.41 12.01 -8.81
N ASP A 84 2.56 12.32 -9.41
CA ASP A 84 2.70 12.48 -10.84
C ASP A 84 3.57 11.37 -11.45
N ASP A 85 4.62 10.93 -10.77
CA ASP A 85 5.55 9.91 -11.29
C ASP A 85 5.05 8.49 -11.03
N LEU A 86 5.27 7.60 -12.01
CA LEU A 86 5.06 6.16 -11.87
C LEU A 86 6.04 5.55 -10.84
N PRO A 87 5.61 4.53 -10.08
CA PRO A 87 6.41 3.94 -9.02
C PRO A 87 7.60 3.12 -9.55
N THR A 88 8.67 3.11 -8.78
CA THR A 88 9.70 2.06 -8.83
C THR A 88 9.50 1.17 -7.61
N ALA A 89 9.54 -0.16 -7.80
CA ALA A 89 9.42 -1.10 -6.69
C ALA A 89 10.41 -2.27 -6.79
N LEU A 90 10.59 -2.97 -5.67
CA LEU A 90 11.40 -4.18 -5.55
C LEU A 90 10.62 -5.22 -4.76
N TYR A 91 10.45 -6.41 -5.34
CA TYR A 91 9.96 -7.59 -4.64
C TYR A 91 11.13 -8.41 -4.09
N VAL A 92 11.06 -8.78 -2.81
CA VAL A 92 12.08 -9.55 -2.11
C VAL A 92 11.42 -10.70 -1.33
N PRO A 93 11.70 -11.97 -1.65
CA PRO A 93 11.12 -13.12 -0.94
C PRO A 93 11.86 -13.43 0.38
N PRO A 94 11.30 -14.28 1.25
CA PRO A 94 12.03 -14.83 2.39
C PRO A 94 13.33 -15.51 1.94
N LYS A 95 14.37 -15.43 2.77
CA LYS A 95 15.72 -16.01 2.57
C LYS A 95 16.61 -15.24 1.60
N ALA A 96 16.10 -14.22 0.89
CA ALA A 96 16.91 -13.34 0.09
C ALA A 96 17.73 -12.36 0.96
N THR A 97 18.93 -12.02 0.50
CA THR A 97 19.72 -10.90 1.03
C THR A 97 19.55 -9.73 0.08
N VAL A 98 19.07 -8.60 0.59
CA VAL A 98 18.87 -7.37 -0.18
C VAL A 98 19.87 -6.31 0.26
N LYS A 99 20.41 -5.58 -0.72
CA LYS A 99 21.23 -4.40 -0.52
C LYS A 99 20.61 -3.24 -1.28
N LEU A 100 20.41 -2.13 -0.59
CA LEU A 100 19.92 -0.87 -1.13
C LEU A 100 21.00 0.21 -0.91
N TYR A 101 21.28 0.99 -1.94
CA TYR A 101 22.13 2.17 -1.88
C TYR A 101 21.35 3.36 -2.44
N SER A 102 21.57 4.54 -1.87
CA SER A 102 21.00 5.79 -2.40
C SER A 102 22.07 6.86 -2.52
N GLU A 103 22.16 7.49 -3.69
CA GLU A 103 23.11 8.58 -3.94
C GLU A 103 22.60 9.88 -3.31
N LYS A 104 21.32 10.22 -3.50
CA LYS A 104 20.71 11.49 -3.09
C LYS A 104 19.81 11.37 -1.86
N GLY A 105 19.71 10.18 -1.28
CA GLY A 105 18.78 9.85 -0.21
C GLY A 105 17.46 9.34 -0.77
N MET A 106 16.77 8.51 0.01
CA MET A 106 15.50 7.91 -0.38
C MET A 106 14.56 7.68 0.79
N GLU A 107 13.27 7.66 0.47
CA GLU A 107 12.24 7.06 1.30
C GLU A 107 11.50 5.98 0.49
N ALA A 108 11.35 4.80 1.06
CA ALA A 108 10.50 3.73 0.55
C ALA A 108 9.55 3.21 1.63
N ARG A 109 8.40 2.71 1.20
CA ARG A 109 7.43 2.01 2.04
C ARG A 109 7.49 0.52 1.75
N VAL A 110 7.33 -0.31 2.76
CA VAL A 110 7.50 -1.75 2.67
C VAL A 110 6.25 -2.43 3.16
N PHE A 111 5.51 -3.08 2.28
CA PHE A 111 4.50 -4.05 2.72
C PHE A 111 5.16 -5.41 2.89
N THR A 112 4.75 -6.14 3.92
CA THR A 112 5.24 -7.49 4.16
C THR A 112 4.08 -8.46 4.29
N ALA A 113 4.22 -9.67 3.77
CA ALA A 113 3.27 -10.76 4.04
C ALA A 113 4.00 -11.92 4.69
N TYR A 114 3.48 -12.42 5.81
CA TYR A 114 4.14 -13.46 6.60
C TYR A 114 4.11 -14.81 5.89
N CYS A 115 5.28 -15.29 5.47
CA CYS A 115 5.44 -16.55 4.75
C CYS A 115 6.88 -17.08 4.84
N GLU A 116 7.06 -18.39 4.61
CA GLU A 116 8.38 -19.05 4.60
C GLU A 116 8.94 -19.26 3.19
N GLU A 117 8.11 -19.01 2.18
CA GLU A 117 8.42 -19.18 0.76
C GLU A 117 7.85 -18.00 -0.04
N GLY A 118 8.57 -17.59 -1.08
CA GLY A 118 8.18 -16.54 -2.01
C GLY A 118 8.58 -16.90 -3.44
N ASN A 119 8.31 -16.00 -4.38
CA ASN A 119 8.74 -16.15 -5.77
C ASN A 119 10.15 -15.55 -5.96
N ALA A 120 10.69 -15.60 -7.19
CA ALA A 120 11.99 -14.99 -7.47
C ALA A 120 11.98 -13.46 -7.26
N PRO A 121 13.07 -12.85 -6.75
CA PRO A 121 13.20 -11.40 -6.65
C PRO A 121 12.95 -10.70 -7.98
N TYR A 122 12.35 -9.51 -7.92
CA TYR A 122 12.04 -8.74 -9.13
C TYR A 122 12.11 -7.24 -8.89
N PHE A 123 12.89 -6.55 -9.70
CA PHE A 123 12.89 -5.09 -9.78
C PHE A 123 11.81 -4.65 -10.77
N CYS A 124 10.86 -3.85 -10.30
CA CYS A 124 9.78 -3.29 -11.12
C CYS A 124 10.09 -1.83 -11.45
N PRO A 125 10.58 -1.54 -12.67
CA PRO A 125 10.80 -0.17 -13.10
C PRO A 125 9.48 0.52 -13.47
N PRO A 126 9.47 1.87 -13.56
CA PRO A 126 8.27 2.64 -13.90
C PRO A 126 7.58 2.23 -15.20
N GLU A 127 8.35 1.86 -16.24
CA GLU A 127 7.82 1.40 -17.52
C GLU A 127 7.03 0.09 -17.45
N ASN A 128 7.17 -0.66 -16.34
CA ASN A 128 6.43 -1.89 -16.08
C ASN A 128 5.25 -1.66 -15.12
N ILE A 129 4.73 -0.43 -15.03
CA ILE A 129 3.53 -0.10 -14.26
C ILE A 129 2.38 0.24 -15.20
N GLU A 130 1.22 -0.36 -14.92
CA GLU A 130 -0.04 -0.01 -15.58
C GLU A 130 -0.78 1.07 -14.76
N GLU A 131 -1.05 2.22 -15.37
CA GLU A 131 -1.88 3.30 -14.81
C GLU A 131 -3.25 3.32 -15.50
N GLY A 132 -4.32 3.42 -14.71
CA GLY A 132 -5.67 3.71 -15.16
C GLY A 132 -6.26 4.90 -14.43
N GLU A 133 -7.38 5.43 -14.95
CA GLU A 133 -8.12 6.54 -14.33
C GLU A 133 -9.60 6.17 -14.08
N PRO A 134 -9.89 5.27 -13.13
CA PRO A 134 -11.26 4.87 -12.84
C PRO A 134 -12.07 5.99 -12.17
N GLY A 135 -13.39 5.85 -12.28
CA GLY A 135 -14.37 6.68 -11.60
C GLY A 135 -14.66 8.03 -12.25
N GLU A 136 -15.61 8.74 -11.66
CA GLU A 136 -16.22 9.95 -12.19
C GLU A 136 -16.32 11.03 -11.09
N TYR A 137 -16.54 12.28 -11.51
CA TYR A 137 -16.72 13.40 -10.58
C TYR A 137 -15.65 13.47 -9.48
N ILE A 138 -16.08 13.40 -8.21
CA ILE A 138 -15.22 13.55 -7.03
C ILE A 138 -14.63 12.22 -6.56
N TYR A 139 -14.92 11.10 -7.21
CA TYR A 139 -14.29 9.80 -6.97
C TYR A 139 -13.46 9.31 -8.18
N LYS A 140 -13.24 10.20 -9.15
CA LYS A 140 -12.20 10.04 -10.19
C LYS A 140 -10.83 10.05 -9.53
N ARG A 141 -9.97 9.13 -9.94
CA ARG A 141 -8.64 8.94 -9.37
C ARG A 141 -7.70 8.29 -10.37
N LYS A 142 -6.39 8.49 -10.21
CA LYS A 142 -5.40 7.63 -10.86
C LYS A 142 -5.20 6.38 -10.02
N TYR A 143 -5.02 5.26 -10.68
CA TYR A 143 -4.82 3.97 -10.03
C TYR A 143 -3.68 3.23 -10.71
N ARG A 144 -2.76 2.66 -9.93
CA ARG A 144 -1.57 1.97 -10.44
C ARG A 144 -1.39 0.63 -9.72
N PHE A 145 -1.50 -0.47 -10.46
CA PHE A 145 -1.12 -1.79 -9.94
C PHE A 145 0.40 -1.94 -9.99
N ILE A 146 1.02 -2.14 -8.83
CA ILE A 146 2.47 -2.44 -8.73
C ILE A 146 2.66 -3.95 -8.83
N PHE A 147 2.01 -4.69 -7.92
CA PHE A 147 1.94 -6.15 -7.91
C PHE A 147 0.48 -6.57 -7.79
N GLY A 148 -0.15 -6.86 -8.92
CA GLY A 148 -1.60 -7.02 -9.00
C GLY A 148 -2.14 -8.28 -8.33
N GLN A 149 -3.47 -8.27 -8.15
CA GLN A 149 -4.26 -9.46 -7.82
C GLN A 149 -4.23 -10.49 -8.98
N PRO A 150 -4.60 -11.76 -8.75
CA PRO A 150 -4.63 -12.77 -9.82
C PRO A 150 -5.40 -12.30 -11.07
N GLY A 151 -4.78 -12.42 -12.24
CA GLY A 151 -5.33 -11.97 -13.53
C GLY A 151 -5.13 -10.48 -13.83
N LYS A 152 -4.41 -9.73 -13.00
CA LYS A 152 -3.99 -8.34 -13.26
C LYS A 152 -2.49 -8.24 -13.51
N HIS A 153 -2.04 -7.04 -13.88
CA HIS A 153 -0.64 -6.78 -14.17
C HIS A 153 0.29 -7.15 -13.00
N ASN A 154 1.44 -7.75 -13.31
CA ASN A 154 2.44 -8.24 -12.33
C ASN A 154 1.90 -9.19 -11.24
N ASP A 155 0.80 -9.91 -11.48
CA ASP A 155 0.17 -10.80 -10.51
C ASP A 155 1.02 -12.02 -10.09
N HIS A 156 1.93 -12.45 -10.94
CA HIS A 156 2.81 -13.60 -10.71
C HIS A 156 4.09 -13.23 -9.95
N ILE A 157 4.35 -11.93 -9.72
CA ILE A 157 5.60 -11.48 -9.10
C ILE A 157 5.61 -11.80 -7.59
N THR A 158 4.59 -11.37 -6.84
CA THR A 158 4.48 -11.63 -5.40
C THR A 158 3.72 -12.92 -5.11
N LYS A 159 3.99 -13.57 -3.96
CA LYS A 159 3.35 -14.84 -3.58
C LYS A 159 1.97 -14.63 -2.96
N LEU A 160 1.85 -13.68 -2.04
CA LEU A 160 0.66 -13.36 -1.24
C LEU A 160 0.26 -11.89 -1.39
N LEU A 161 1.24 -10.99 -1.40
CA LEU A 161 1.03 -9.54 -1.46
C LEU A 161 0.28 -9.11 -2.72
N ILE A 162 -0.66 -8.20 -2.56
CA ILE A 162 -1.25 -7.39 -3.63
C ILE A 162 -0.94 -5.95 -3.27
N VAL A 163 -0.27 -5.22 -4.16
CA VAL A 163 0.21 -3.86 -3.86
C VAL A 163 -0.12 -2.92 -5.00
N GLY A 164 -0.63 -1.75 -4.67
CA GLY A 164 -0.78 -0.67 -5.62
C GLY A 164 -0.95 0.68 -4.94
N GLU A 165 -1.15 1.69 -5.75
CA GLU A 165 -1.29 3.06 -5.28
C GLU A 165 -2.40 3.80 -6.02
N THR A 166 -2.97 4.79 -5.35
CA THR A 166 -4.07 5.61 -5.85
C THR A 166 -3.78 7.08 -5.58
N VAL A 167 -4.06 7.94 -6.56
CA VAL A 167 -3.98 9.40 -6.40
C VAL A 167 -5.34 10.01 -6.67
N SER A 168 -5.91 10.70 -5.69
CA SER A 168 -7.20 11.38 -5.84
C SER A 168 -7.09 12.64 -6.69
N VAL A 169 -8.20 13.07 -7.27
CA VAL A 169 -8.40 14.49 -7.58
C VAL A 169 -8.43 15.32 -6.29
N PRO A 170 -8.20 16.65 -6.33
CA PRO A 170 -8.30 17.50 -5.14
C PRO A 170 -9.66 17.39 -4.44
N GLY A 171 -9.67 17.07 -3.15
CA GLY A 171 -10.90 16.83 -2.38
C GLY A 171 -11.65 15.54 -2.75
N GLY A 172 -10.99 14.64 -3.49
CA GLY A 172 -11.58 13.43 -4.03
C GLY A 172 -11.65 12.26 -3.05
N TRP A 173 -12.48 11.27 -3.38
CA TRP A 173 -12.61 10.00 -2.67
C TRP A 173 -11.69 8.93 -3.26
N ILE A 174 -11.16 8.07 -2.39
CA ILE A 174 -10.43 6.85 -2.72
C ILE A 174 -11.12 5.68 -2.02
N GLY A 175 -11.36 4.60 -2.77
CA GLY A 175 -12.02 3.40 -2.24
C GLY A 175 -13.52 3.57 -2.03
N PHE A 176 -14.17 4.53 -2.71
CA PHE A 176 -15.62 4.72 -2.67
C PHE A 176 -16.32 4.22 -3.95
N PRO A 177 -17.49 3.55 -3.86
CA PRO A 177 -18.13 2.98 -2.67
C PRO A 177 -17.19 2.16 -1.77
N ALA A 178 -17.38 2.29 -0.46
CA ALA A 178 -16.58 1.55 0.52
C ALA A 178 -16.74 0.04 0.29
N HIS A 179 -15.65 -0.69 0.53
CA HIS A 179 -15.63 -2.14 0.42
C HIS A 179 -14.96 -2.77 1.63
N ARG A 180 -15.15 -4.07 1.79
CA ARG A 180 -14.54 -4.90 2.83
C ARG A 180 -14.11 -6.25 2.28
N HIS A 181 -13.31 -6.96 3.06
CA HIS A 181 -12.75 -8.27 2.74
C HIS A 181 -12.32 -8.99 4.03
N ASP A 182 -13.26 -9.21 4.92
CA ASP A 182 -13.03 -9.71 6.28
C ASP A 182 -13.89 -10.92 6.65
N TYR A 183 -14.81 -11.34 5.77
CA TYR A 183 -15.58 -12.57 5.92
C TYR A 183 -15.20 -13.61 4.85
N GLU A 184 -14.96 -14.85 5.27
CA GLU A 184 -14.84 -15.98 4.33
C GLU A 184 -16.23 -16.35 3.79
N ARG A 185 -16.58 -15.80 2.61
CA ARG A 185 -17.83 -16.09 1.90
C ARG A 185 -17.50 -16.67 0.53
N PRO A 186 -17.46 -18.01 0.38
CA PRO A 186 -16.98 -18.68 -0.83
C PRO A 186 -17.52 -18.08 -2.14
N GLY A 187 -16.60 -17.60 -2.99
CA GLY A 187 -16.90 -17.01 -4.29
C GLY A 187 -17.36 -15.54 -4.27
N LYS A 188 -17.64 -14.98 -3.10
CA LYS A 188 -18.11 -13.59 -2.94
C LYS A 188 -17.07 -12.69 -2.28
N GLU A 189 -16.49 -13.15 -1.18
CA GLU A 189 -15.60 -12.39 -0.32
C GLU A 189 -14.49 -13.32 0.20
N CYS A 190 -13.29 -12.80 0.38
CA CYS A 190 -12.19 -13.50 1.05
C CYS A 190 -11.64 -12.64 2.18
N VAL A 191 -11.03 -13.29 3.16
CA VAL A 191 -10.33 -12.59 4.25
C VAL A 191 -8.98 -12.10 3.74
N LEU A 192 -8.79 -10.79 3.77
CA LEU A 192 -7.54 -10.10 3.49
C LEU A 192 -7.32 -9.07 4.60
N ASP A 193 -6.09 -9.01 5.08
CA ASP A 193 -5.56 -7.83 5.74
C ASP A 193 -5.36 -6.73 4.68
N GLU A 194 -5.57 -5.47 5.07
CA GLU A 194 -5.16 -4.33 4.27
C GLU A 194 -4.51 -3.23 5.12
N ILE A 195 -3.44 -2.64 4.58
CA ILE A 195 -2.76 -1.50 5.18
C ILE A 195 -2.74 -0.32 4.20
N PHE A 196 -3.11 0.85 4.70
CA PHE A 196 -3.04 2.12 3.99
C PHE A 196 -1.89 2.97 4.46
N SER A 197 -1.17 3.64 3.56
CA SER A 197 -0.20 4.67 3.90
C SER A 197 -0.36 5.90 3.02
N PHE A 198 -0.35 7.08 3.64
CA PHE A 198 -0.84 8.31 3.02
C PHE A 198 0.27 9.32 2.74
N GLN A 199 0.16 10.06 1.63
CA GLN A 199 0.85 11.35 1.48
C GLN A 199 -0.15 12.38 0.94
N MET A 200 -0.05 13.61 1.41
CA MET A 200 -0.93 14.70 1.05
C MET A 200 -0.13 15.90 0.56
N THR A 201 -0.67 16.55 -0.46
CA THR A 201 -0.17 17.83 -0.97
C THR A 201 -1.34 18.75 -1.30
N SER A 202 -1.15 20.07 -1.08
CA SER A 202 -2.08 21.08 -1.57
C SER A 202 -1.65 21.59 -2.93
N THR A 203 -2.61 22.09 -3.70
CA THR A 203 -2.37 22.61 -5.06
C THR A 203 -1.54 23.89 -5.12
N GLU A 204 -1.32 24.59 -4.00
CA GLU A 204 -0.72 25.93 -3.99
C GLU A 204 0.63 26.04 -3.25
N ASP A 205 0.96 25.17 -2.29
CA ASP A 205 2.11 25.40 -1.37
C ASP A 205 3.11 24.22 -1.26
N GLY A 206 3.02 23.21 -2.13
CA GLY A 206 3.89 22.01 -2.07
C GLY A 206 3.39 20.92 -1.09
N PRO A 207 4.19 19.87 -0.82
CA PRO A 207 3.80 18.81 0.11
C PRO A 207 3.68 19.33 1.56
N GLY A 208 2.61 18.92 2.28
CA GLY A 208 2.49 19.18 3.72
C GLY A 208 1.43 20.20 4.19
N ARG A 209 0.42 20.55 3.38
CA ARG A 209 -0.74 21.37 3.80
C ARG A 209 -2.07 20.80 3.32
N GLY A 210 -2.32 19.55 3.65
CA GLY A 210 -3.58 18.87 3.30
C GLY A 210 -3.90 17.79 4.32
N GLY A 211 -4.99 17.08 4.11
CA GLY A 211 -5.33 15.95 4.95
C GLY A 211 -6.36 15.04 4.30
N VAL A 212 -6.65 13.95 4.98
CA VAL A 212 -7.73 13.03 4.62
C VAL A 212 -8.58 12.70 5.84
N MET A 213 -9.83 12.35 5.59
CA MET A 213 -10.65 11.61 6.54
C MET A 213 -10.73 10.16 6.06
N GLN A 214 -10.06 9.25 6.77
CA GLN A 214 -10.22 7.81 6.57
C GLN A 214 -11.43 7.37 7.38
N HIS A 215 -12.39 6.72 6.73
CA HIS A 215 -13.63 6.25 7.33
C HIS A 215 -13.66 4.73 7.31
N GLY A 216 -13.81 4.12 8.48
CA GLY A 216 -14.04 2.69 8.66
C GLY A 216 -15.37 2.46 9.38
N TYR A 217 -16.11 1.42 8.99
CA TYR A 217 -17.35 1.03 9.68
C TYR A 217 -17.72 -0.41 9.36
N ASP A 218 -18.59 -1.03 10.16
CA ASP A 218 -19.20 -2.32 9.81
C ASP A 218 -20.69 -2.34 10.12
N LEU A 219 -21.40 -3.21 9.42
CA LEU A 219 -22.86 -3.33 9.42
C LEU A 219 -23.27 -4.80 9.60
N THR A 220 -24.39 -5.03 10.29
CA THR A 220 -25.10 -6.31 10.19
C THR A 220 -25.68 -6.50 8.79
N ASP A 221 -26.06 -7.72 8.44
CA ASP A 221 -26.71 -8.00 7.14
C ASP A 221 -28.05 -7.22 6.97
N GLU A 222 -28.69 -6.76 8.06
CA GLU A 222 -29.86 -5.84 8.03
C GLU A 222 -29.49 -4.35 8.05
N ASN A 223 -28.24 -3.99 7.70
CA ASN A 223 -27.72 -2.62 7.67
C ASN A 223 -27.73 -1.88 9.01
N LYS A 224 -27.61 -2.60 10.14
CA LYS A 224 -27.44 -1.98 11.46
C LYS A 224 -25.97 -1.77 11.76
N LYS A 225 -25.60 -0.57 12.20
CA LYS A 225 -24.23 -0.19 12.52
C LYS A 225 -23.67 -1.01 13.68
N ILE A 226 -22.54 -1.69 13.45
CA ILE A 226 -21.78 -2.41 14.47
C ILE A 226 -20.74 -1.46 15.08
N TRP A 227 -19.97 -0.78 14.22
CA TRP A 227 -19.02 0.26 14.60
C TRP A 227 -18.82 1.25 13.43
N ASP A 228 -18.23 2.41 13.72
CA ASP A 228 -18.09 3.53 12.79
C ASP A 228 -17.07 4.54 13.36
N GLU A 229 -15.93 4.65 12.69
CA GLU A 229 -14.77 5.44 13.11
C GLU A 229 -14.22 6.28 11.96
N VAL A 230 -13.80 7.51 12.28
CA VAL A 230 -13.15 8.40 11.35
C VAL A 230 -11.81 8.84 11.92
N ASN A 231 -10.75 8.64 11.15
CA ASN A 231 -9.42 9.17 11.43
C ASN A 231 -9.17 10.40 10.55
N VAL A 232 -8.80 11.52 11.17
CA VAL A 232 -8.29 12.69 10.46
C VAL A 232 -6.77 12.58 10.41
N ILE A 233 -6.21 12.55 9.21
CA ILE A 233 -4.77 12.35 8.97
C ILE A 233 -4.25 13.53 8.18
N GLU A 234 -3.29 14.25 8.75
CA GLU A 234 -2.70 15.46 8.16
C GLU A 234 -1.19 15.30 7.93
N GLU A 235 -0.58 14.24 8.48
CA GLU A 235 0.84 13.95 8.34
C GLU A 235 1.14 12.87 7.28
N ASN A 236 2.23 13.03 6.53
CA ASN A 236 2.66 12.09 5.48
C ASN A 236 3.43 10.85 6.01
N ASN A 237 3.68 10.81 7.32
CA ASN A 237 4.43 9.77 8.00
C ASN A 237 3.50 8.80 8.77
N THR A 238 2.40 8.41 8.13
CA THR A 238 1.35 7.58 8.73
C THR A 238 1.02 6.34 7.92
N ALA A 239 0.59 5.29 8.62
CA ALA A 239 -0.07 4.13 8.08
C ALA A 239 -1.29 3.74 8.94
N VAL A 240 -2.30 3.12 8.35
CA VAL A 240 -3.53 2.67 9.02
C VAL A 240 -3.72 1.19 8.75
N ALA A 241 -3.85 0.41 9.82
CA ALA A 241 -4.24 -0.99 9.76
C ALA A 241 -5.77 -1.12 9.67
N LEU A 242 -6.26 -1.90 8.71
CA LEU A 242 -7.68 -2.12 8.43
C LEU A 242 -8.01 -3.61 8.47
N PRO A 243 -8.10 -4.22 9.67
CA PRO A 243 -8.30 -5.66 9.79
C PRO A 243 -9.74 -6.10 9.45
N THR A 244 -10.73 -5.21 9.60
CA THR A 244 -12.15 -5.54 9.41
C THR A 244 -12.96 -4.34 8.93
N GLY A 245 -14.15 -4.60 8.41
CA GLY A 245 -15.17 -3.63 8.04
C GLY A 245 -14.94 -2.92 6.71
N TYR A 246 -15.96 -2.17 6.32
CA TYR A 246 -15.93 -1.28 5.17
C TYR A 246 -14.98 -0.13 5.41
N HIS A 247 -14.17 0.20 4.40
CA HIS A 247 -13.22 1.29 4.48
C HIS A 247 -13.22 2.14 3.20
N THR A 248 -13.04 3.44 3.38
CA THR A 248 -12.90 4.43 2.31
C THR A 248 -12.12 5.63 2.84
N THR A 249 -11.62 6.48 1.95
CA THR A 249 -10.94 7.73 2.33
C THR A 249 -11.45 8.89 1.49
N VAL A 250 -11.62 10.06 2.10
CA VAL A 250 -11.88 11.33 1.40
C VAL A 250 -10.79 12.34 1.68
N ALA A 251 -10.26 12.97 0.64
CA ALA A 251 -9.31 14.05 0.78
C ALA A 251 -10.02 15.33 1.26
N LEU A 252 -9.36 16.09 2.14
CA LEU A 252 -9.83 17.42 2.54
C LEU A 252 -9.86 18.38 1.32
N PRO A 253 -10.68 19.43 1.34
CA PRO A 253 -10.77 20.38 0.22
C PRO A 253 -9.39 20.89 -0.24
N GLY A 254 -9.16 20.87 -1.56
CA GLY A 254 -7.88 21.30 -2.16
C GLY A 254 -6.71 20.32 -1.99
N THR A 255 -6.90 19.20 -1.27
CA THR A 255 -5.85 18.19 -1.05
C THR A 255 -5.88 17.14 -2.15
N ARG A 256 -4.74 16.89 -2.81
CA ARG A 256 -4.50 15.65 -3.54
C ARG A 256 -3.98 14.61 -2.55
N ALA A 257 -4.71 13.51 -2.39
CA ALA A 257 -4.30 12.40 -1.55
C ALA A 257 -3.64 11.33 -2.40
N TYR A 258 -2.45 10.91 -1.98
CA TYR A 258 -1.81 9.68 -2.39
C TYR A 258 -2.06 8.62 -1.32
N LEU A 259 -2.59 7.49 -1.75
CA LEU A 259 -2.77 6.30 -0.92
C LEU A 259 -1.97 5.15 -1.53
N LEU A 260 -0.94 4.72 -0.84
CA LEU A 260 -0.30 3.43 -1.08
C LEU A 260 -1.03 2.38 -0.26
N TRP A 261 -1.42 1.27 -0.88
CA TRP A 261 -2.19 0.21 -0.23
C TRP A 261 -1.59 -1.16 -0.55
N GLY A 262 -1.65 -2.05 0.44
CA GLY A 262 -1.17 -3.42 0.39
C GLY A 262 -2.22 -4.33 0.99
N LEU A 263 -2.40 -5.52 0.39
CA LEU A 263 -3.26 -6.58 0.92
C LEU A 263 -2.50 -7.89 0.99
N ALA A 264 -2.81 -8.69 2.00
CA ALA A 264 -2.37 -10.08 2.10
C ALA A 264 -3.41 -10.97 2.78
N GLY A 265 -3.41 -12.25 2.45
CA GLY A 265 -4.21 -13.27 3.12
C GLY A 265 -3.53 -14.63 3.08
N ASP A 266 -4.22 -15.66 3.58
CA ASP A 266 -3.76 -17.06 3.53
C ASP A 266 -3.34 -17.51 2.11
N THR A 267 -4.03 -16.98 1.10
CA THR A 267 -3.73 -17.20 -0.32
C THR A 267 -3.89 -15.90 -1.07
N LYS A 268 -3.12 -15.71 -2.14
CA LYS A 268 -3.27 -14.56 -3.03
C LYS A 268 -4.59 -14.64 -3.80
N LYS A 269 -5.62 -13.99 -3.27
CA LYS A 269 -6.96 -13.85 -3.84
C LYS A 269 -7.40 -12.40 -3.67
N TYR A 270 -8.40 -12.00 -4.45
CA TYR A 270 -9.02 -10.70 -4.32
C TYR A 270 -10.50 -10.80 -4.64
N LYS A 271 -11.30 -10.76 -3.57
CA LYS A 271 -12.76 -10.78 -3.61
C LYS A 271 -13.25 -9.90 -2.48
N VAL A 272 -13.81 -8.75 -2.85
CA VAL A 272 -14.26 -7.71 -1.94
C VAL A 272 -15.78 -7.58 -2.01
N GLN A 273 -16.39 -7.21 -0.90
CA GLN A 273 -17.81 -6.86 -0.83
C GLN A 273 -17.94 -5.34 -0.77
N PHE A 274 -18.58 -4.75 -1.78
CA PHE A 274 -18.97 -3.34 -1.74
C PHE A 274 -20.21 -3.15 -0.87
N ASP A 275 -20.32 -1.98 -0.24
CA ASP A 275 -21.53 -1.62 0.50
C ASP A 275 -22.71 -1.47 -0.47
N GLU A 276 -23.67 -2.39 -0.36
CA GLU A 276 -24.82 -2.52 -1.26
C GLU A 276 -25.74 -1.30 -1.25
N ARG A 277 -25.70 -0.47 -0.19
CA ARG A 277 -26.43 0.81 -0.13
C ARG A 277 -26.01 1.76 -1.25
N TYR A 278 -24.81 1.57 -1.82
CA TYR A 278 -24.24 2.36 -2.91
C TYR A 278 -24.15 1.58 -4.23
N SER A 279 -24.83 0.44 -4.37
CA SER A 279 -24.85 -0.37 -5.61
C SER A 279 -25.30 0.40 -6.86
N TRP A 280 -26.07 1.48 -6.69
CA TRP A 280 -26.45 2.40 -7.76
C TRP A 280 -25.25 3.16 -8.38
N LEU A 281 -24.06 3.10 -7.76
CA LEU A 281 -22.79 3.66 -8.24
C LEU A 281 -21.86 2.62 -8.90
N GLU A 282 -22.28 1.36 -9.12
CA GLU A 282 -21.37 0.33 -9.66
C GLU A 282 -20.71 0.69 -11.00
N GLY A 283 -21.40 1.43 -11.87
CA GLY A 283 -20.84 1.91 -13.15
C GLY A 283 -19.72 2.96 -13.03
N CYS A 284 -19.44 3.40 -11.81
CA CYS A 284 -18.47 4.43 -11.48
C CYS A 284 -17.23 3.87 -10.74
N LEU A 285 -17.15 2.54 -10.57
CA LEU A 285 -16.06 1.87 -9.86
C LEU A 285 -14.82 1.62 -10.73
N TYR A 286 -15.01 1.46 -12.04
CA TYR A 286 -14.03 1.02 -13.03
C TYR A 286 -13.80 2.06 -14.13
#